data_AF-S4PK80-F1
#
_entry.id   AF-S4PK80-F1
#
_cell.length_a   1.000
_cell.length_b   1.000
_cell.length_c   1.000
_cell.angle_alpha   90.00
_cell.angle_beta   90.00
_cell.angle_gamma   90.00
#
_symmetry.space_group_name_H-M   'P 1'
#
loop_
_entity.id
_entity.type
_entity.pdbx_description
1 polymer ?
#
loop_
_entity_poly.entity_id
_entity_poly.type
_entity_poly.pdbx_seq_one_letter_code
_entity_poly.pdbx_strand_id
1 'polypeptide(L)'
;MFKLKSDNKDDNHIFVVNVSPISRYHTLLCPSVDKCLPQVVTKHSLKLVIDLLLGAEDRDLRIAFNSLCALASVNHLHYHIFIEKNNLPVETVKCKQIKGPLYRFEDYPVPAFCFLITKRSPKVDEIYKLIEFFLHNSIAHNIFVTRGDCIRGENLDDDAVYRFLIWPRKSSAGVKQLAAFNVATCELSGWFAVHSTEDFYNLKAEQLENELRKWKIDSFEELCEQVKSLY
;
A
#
# COMPACT_ATOMS: atom_id res chain seq x y z
N MET A 1 -21.70 -6.05 -8.70
CA MET A 1 -21.41 -5.63 -7.31
C MET A 1 -21.60 -6.85 -6.43
N PHE A 2 -20.57 -7.24 -5.67
CA PHE A 2 -20.65 -8.34 -4.71
C PHE A 2 -20.65 -7.76 -3.29
N LYS A 3 -21.37 -8.39 -2.35
CA LYS A 3 -21.44 -7.95 -0.95
C LYS A 3 -20.79 -8.98 -0.04
N LEU A 4 -19.90 -8.55 0.84
CA LEU A 4 -19.45 -9.35 1.97
C LEU A 4 -20.40 -9.08 3.14
N LYS A 5 -21.03 -10.14 3.68
CA LYS A 5 -21.81 -10.00 4.92
C LYS A 5 -20.85 -9.86 6.08
N SER A 6 -21.02 -8.82 6.89
CA SER A 6 -20.38 -8.74 8.20
C SER A 6 -21.32 -9.28 9.29
N ASP A 7 -20.78 -9.56 10.47
CA ASP A 7 -21.57 -9.98 11.64
C ASP A 7 -22.57 -8.90 12.08
N ASN A 8 -22.26 -7.64 11.75
CA ASN A 8 -23.19 -6.54 11.90
C ASN A 8 -24.06 -6.42 10.65
N LYS A 9 -25.35 -6.78 10.77
CA LYS A 9 -26.29 -6.78 9.63
C LYS A 9 -26.44 -5.43 8.93
N ASP A 10 -26.05 -4.34 9.60
CA ASP A 10 -26.12 -2.97 9.09
C ASP A 10 -24.78 -2.44 8.54
N ASP A 11 -23.75 -3.29 8.47
CA ASP A 11 -22.43 -2.91 7.94
C ASP A 11 -22.10 -3.70 6.67
N ASN A 12 -22.32 -3.06 5.51
CA ASN A 12 -22.07 -3.65 4.20
C ASN A 12 -20.68 -3.29 3.68
N HIS A 13 -19.88 -4.31 3.34
CA HIS A 13 -18.67 -4.15 2.54
C HIS A 13 -18.95 -4.60 1.11
N ILE A 14 -18.61 -3.77 0.13
CA ILE A 14 -18.92 -4.06 -1.27
C ILE A 14 -17.66 -4.18 -2.12
N PHE A 15 -17.70 -5.10 -3.08
CA PHE A 15 -16.75 -5.20 -4.17
C PHE A 15 -17.39 -4.67 -5.45
N VAL A 16 -16.72 -3.70 -6.07
CA VAL A 16 -17.13 -3.09 -7.33
C VAL A 16 -16.03 -3.21 -8.36
N VAL A 17 -16.38 -3.49 -9.61
CA VAL A 17 -15.40 -3.53 -10.70
C VAL A 17 -14.94 -2.11 -10.97
N ASN A 18 -13.63 -1.91 -11.06
CA ASN A 18 -13.10 -0.59 -11.39
C ASN A 18 -13.41 -0.27 -12.87
N VAL A 19 -14.05 0.89 -13.11
CA VAL A 19 -14.38 1.38 -14.45
C VAL A 19 -13.18 1.84 -15.26
N SER A 20 -12.03 2.05 -14.60
CA SER A 20 -10.74 2.33 -15.22
C SER A 20 -9.70 1.33 -14.69
N PRO A 21 -9.80 0.05 -15.11
CA PRO A 21 -8.98 -1.02 -14.58
C PRO A 21 -7.50 -0.82 -14.96
N ILE A 22 -6.61 -1.19 -14.04
CA ILE A 22 -5.15 -1.13 -14.23
C ILE A 22 -4.66 -2.47 -14.80
N SER A 23 -5.25 -3.56 -14.30
CA SER A 23 -5.12 -4.91 -14.85
C SER A 23 -6.48 -5.59 -14.94
N ARG A 24 -6.51 -6.75 -15.60
CA ARG A 24 -7.72 -7.59 -15.66
C ARG A 24 -8.16 -7.95 -14.23
N TYR A 25 -9.47 -7.84 -13.97
CA TYR A 25 -10.09 -8.06 -12.66
C TYR A 25 -9.82 -7.00 -11.59
N HIS A 26 -9.29 -5.82 -11.96
CA HIS A 26 -9.16 -4.71 -11.03
C HIS A 26 -10.50 -4.37 -10.37
N THR A 27 -10.56 -4.58 -9.07
CA THR A 27 -11.74 -4.46 -8.21
C THR A 27 -11.45 -3.46 -7.11
N LEU A 28 -12.46 -2.72 -6.67
CA LEU A 28 -12.39 -1.87 -5.48
C LEU A 28 -13.18 -2.53 -4.35
N LEU A 29 -12.55 -2.65 -3.19
CA LEU A 29 -13.24 -2.94 -1.93
C LEU A 29 -13.63 -1.60 -1.30
N CYS A 30 -14.92 -1.40 -1.05
CA CYS A 30 -15.46 -0.27 -0.29
C CYS A 30 -16.01 -0.78 1.04
N PRO A 31 -15.23 -0.67 2.14
CA PRO A 31 -15.65 -1.09 3.46
C PRO A 31 -16.73 -0.16 4.02
N SER A 32 -17.77 -0.72 4.65
CA SER A 32 -18.80 0.06 5.36
C SER A 32 -19.41 1.14 4.48
N VAL A 33 -19.79 0.79 3.24
CA VAL A 33 -20.17 1.76 2.21
C VAL A 33 -21.32 2.67 2.64
N ASP A 34 -22.26 2.15 3.43
CA ASP A 34 -23.42 2.90 3.93
C ASP A 34 -23.04 3.97 4.97
N LYS A 35 -21.85 3.86 5.58
CA LYS A 35 -21.32 4.87 6.51
C LYS A 35 -20.69 6.06 5.78
N CYS A 36 -20.55 6.01 4.45
CA CYS A 36 -19.96 7.06 3.62
C CYS A 36 -18.62 7.60 4.16
N LEU A 37 -17.76 6.69 4.61
CA LEU A 37 -16.49 7.07 5.23
C LEU A 37 -15.58 7.79 4.21
N PRO A 38 -14.82 8.82 4.65
CA PRO A 38 -13.82 9.45 3.79
C PRO A 38 -12.66 8.49 3.50
N GLN A 39 -11.83 8.81 2.51
CA GLN A 39 -10.63 8.06 2.10
C GLN A 39 -9.53 8.12 3.17
N VAL A 40 -9.83 7.54 4.33
CA VAL A 40 -9.05 7.49 5.56
C VAL A 40 -9.16 6.08 6.11
N VAL A 41 -8.01 5.43 6.32
CA VAL A 41 -7.97 4.07 6.86
C VAL A 41 -8.52 4.07 8.29
N THR A 42 -9.44 3.14 8.55
CA THR A 42 -9.90 2.82 9.90
C THR A 42 -9.28 1.51 10.37
N LYS A 43 -9.20 1.27 11.68
CA LYS A 43 -8.74 -0.01 12.20
C LYS A 43 -9.57 -1.19 11.67
N HIS A 44 -10.88 -0.96 11.55
CA HIS A 44 -11.81 -1.94 11.00
C HIS A 44 -11.55 -2.24 9.52
N SER A 45 -11.39 -1.20 8.68
CA SER A 45 -11.11 -1.39 7.26
C SER A 45 -9.74 -2.03 7.00
N LEU A 46 -8.74 -1.69 7.82
CA LEU A 46 -7.43 -2.32 7.79
C LEU A 46 -7.53 -3.81 8.10
N LYS A 47 -8.23 -4.18 9.18
CA LYS A 47 -8.46 -5.58 9.54
C LYS A 47 -9.11 -6.35 8.40
N LEU A 48 -10.18 -5.80 7.82
CA LEU A 48 -10.90 -6.42 6.71
C LEU A 48 -9.98 -6.72 5.51
N VAL A 49 -9.11 -5.78 5.16
CA VAL A 49 -8.15 -5.93 4.06
C VAL A 49 -7.10 -7.01 4.35
N ILE A 50 -6.60 -7.06 5.58
CA ILE A 50 -5.63 -8.07 6.00
C ILE A 50 -6.28 -9.46 6.03
N ASP A 51 -7.50 -9.59 6.58
CA ASP A 51 -8.26 -10.84 6.59
C ASP A 51 -8.53 -11.33 5.16
N LEU A 52 -8.94 -10.42 4.26
CA LEU A 52 -9.18 -10.74 2.86
C LEU A 52 -7.93 -11.30 2.17
N LEU A 53 -6.79 -10.62 2.34
CA LEU A 53 -5.53 -11.05 1.75
C LEU A 53 -5.11 -12.43 2.27
N LEU A 54 -5.13 -12.61 3.59
CA LEU A 54 -4.70 -13.85 4.26
C LEU A 54 -5.65 -15.02 3.96
N GLY A 55 -6.94 -14.75 3.72
CA GLY A 55 -7.93 -15.75 3.34
C GLY A 55 -7.96 -16.10 1.85
N ALA A 56 -7.51 -15.19 0.97
CA ALA A 56 -7.45 -15.45 -0.47
C ALA A 56 -6.32 -16.43 -0.84
N GLU A 57 -5.20 -16.39 -0.10
CA GLU A 57 -4.03 -17.25 -0.31
C GLU A 57 -3.44 -17.22 -1.73
N ASP A 58 -3.71 -16.14 -2.46
CA ASP A 58 -3.25 -15.93 -3.82
C ASP A 58 -1.95 -15.13 -3.83
N ARG A 59 -0.90 -15.74 -4.38
CA ARG A 59 0.43 -15.13 -4.53
C ARG A 59 0.40 -13.85 -5.35
N ASP A 60 -0.48 -13.76 -6.33
CA ASP A 60 -0.50 -12.70 -7.33
C ASP A 60 -1.49 -11.59 -6.95
N LEU A 61 -2.23 -11.76 -5.85
CA LEU A 61 -3.13 -10.73 -5.31
C LEU A 61 -2.33 -9.57 -4.71
N ARG A 62 -2.71 -8.35 -5.08
CA ARG A 62 -2.17 -7.10 -4.55
C ARG A 62 -3.30 -6.25 -4.00
N ILE A 63 -3.04 -5.60 -2.87
CA ILE A 63 -3.95 -4.60 -2.32
C ILE A 63 -3.23 -3.26 -2.24
N ALA A 64 -3.87 -2.21 -2.72
CA ALA A 64 -3.32 -0.87 -2.81
C ALA A 64 -4.28 0.16 -2.20
N PHE A 65 -3.73 1.18 -1.55
CA PHE A 65 -4.50 2.30 -1.04
C PHE A 65 -3.72 3.60 -1.18
N ASN A 66 -4.41 4.62 -1.70
CA ASN A 66 -3.91 5.98 -1.82
C ASN A 66 -4.67 6.83 -0.80
N SER A 67 -3.98 7.45 0.16
CA SER A 67 -4.62 8.41 1.08
C SER A 67 -4.92 9.74 0.38
N LEU A 68 -5.68 10.60 1.06
CA LEU A 68 -5.80 12.01 0.67
C LEU A 68 -4.41 12.64 0.56
N CYS A 69 -4.21 13.49 -0.45
CA CYS A 69 -2.90 14.07 -0.80
C CYS A 69 -1.81 13.04 -1.19
N ALA A 70 -2.18 11.77 -1.40
CA ALA A 70 -1.32 10.71 -1.91
C ALA A 70 -1.85 10.10 -3.22
N LEU A 71 -2.45 10.95 -4.06
CA LEU A 71 -3.08 10.61 -5.35
C LEU A 71 -4.33 9.73 -5.27
N ALA A 72 -5.06 9.77 -4.15
CA ALA A 72 -6.46 9.34 -4.13
C ALA A 72 -7.27 10.04 -5.23
N SER A 73 -8.05 9.26 -5.99
CA SER A 73 -8.88 9.79 -7.09
C SER A 73 -10.34 9.96 -6.69
N VAL A 74 -10.75 9.29 -5.60
CA VAL A 74 -12.11 9.29 -5.07
C VAL A 74 -12.01 9.48 -3.55
N ASN A 75 -12.97 10.25 -3.00
CA ASN A 75 -12.95 10.64 -1.59
C ASN A 75 -13.63 9.63 -0.65
N HIS A 76 -14.40 8.68 -1.18
CA HIS A 76 -15.03 7.61 -0.41
C HIS A 76 -14.01 6.51 -0.11
N LEU A 77 -14.00 5.94 1.11
CA LEU A 77 -13.09 4.86 1.52
C LEU A 77 -13.09 3.65 0.57
N HIS A 78 -11.98 3.43 -0.12
CA HIS A 78 -11.80 2.28 -0.99
C HIS A 78 -10.35 1.80 -1.02
N TYR A 79 -10.20 0.49 -1.24
CA TYR A 79 -8.93 -0.18 -1.51
C TYR A 79 -8.98 -0.77 -2.91
N HIS A 80 -7.87 -0.65 -3.63
CA HIS A 80 -7.67 -1.28 -4.92
C HIS A 80 -7.22 -2.72 -4.71
N ILE A 81 -7.83 -3.65 -5.44
CA ILE A 81 -7.49 -5.07 -5.42
C ILE A 81 -7.28 -5.51 -6.87
N PHE A 82 -6.13 -6.07 -7.15
CA PHE A 82 -5.80 -6.52 -8.51
C PHE A 82 -4.84 -7.70 -8.48
N ILE A 83 -4.73 -8.37 -9.63
CA ILE A 83 -3.81 -9.50 -9.82
C ILE A 83 -2.61 -9.01 -10.63
N GLU A 84 -1.41 -9.31 -10.15
CA GLU A 84 -0.14 -9.09 -10.85
C GLU A 84 0.72 -10.35 -10.74
N LYS A 85 1.05 -10.94 -11.89
CA LYS A 85 1.79 -12.21 -11.99
C LYS A 85 3.30 -12.01 -12.01
N ASN A 86 3.72 -10.82 -12.44
CA ASN A 86 5.12 -10.46 -12.46
C ASN A 86 5.58 -10.13 -11.03
N ASN A 87 6.81 -10.53 -10.72
CA ASN A 87 7.41 -10.17 -9.44
C ASN A 87 7.69 -8.67 -9.42
N LEU A 88 7.24 -8.00 -8.38
CA LEU A 88 7.55 -6.59 -8.15
C LEU A 88 8.83 -6.45 -7.33
N PRO A 89 9.67 -5.42 -7.58
CA PRO A 89 10.90 -5.20 -6.81
C PRO A 89 10.67 -5.18 -5.30
N VAL A 90 9.57 -4.56 -4.85
CA VAL A 90 9.24 -4.40 -3.42
C VAL A 90 8.99 -5.71 -2.67
N GLU A 91 8.76 -6.81 -3.39
CA GLU A 91 8.63 -8.15 -2.81
C GLU A 91 9.93 -8.64 -2.17
N THR A 92 11.08 -8.16 -2.65
CA THR A 92 12.41 -8.63 -2.23
C THR A 92 13.34 -7.52 -1.74
N VAL A 93 12.93 -6.25 -1.78
CA VAL A 93 13.72 -5.12 -1.26
C VAL A 93 14.24 -5.41 0.15
N LYS A 94 15.53 -5.20 0.37
CA LYS A 94 16.16 -5.37 1.69
C LYS A 94 15.57 -4.38 2.68
N CYS A 95 15.34 -4.87 3.88
CA CYS A 95 14.75 -4.10 4.94
C CYS A 95 15.64 -4.13 6.18
N LYS A 96 15.73 -2.99 6.86
CA LYS A 96 16.39 -2.84 8.16
C LYS A 96 15.35 -2.67 9.24
N GLN A 97 15.51 -3.39 10.35
CA GLN A 97 14.63 -3.23 11.50
C GLN A 97 14.80 -1.85 12.12
N ILE A 98 13.68 -1.20 12.41
CA ILE A 98 13.63 0.05 13.14
C ILE A 98 13.46 -0.26 14.63
N LYS A 99 12.34 -0.89 15.00
CA LYS A 99 12.02 -1.36 16.35
C LYS A 99 10.81 -2.29 16.33
N GLY A 100 10.82 -3.32 17.17
CA GLY A 100 9.72 -4.28 17.23
C GLY A 100 9.42 -4.87 15.84
N PRO A 101 8.15 -4.93 15.39
CA PRO A 101 7.80 -5.48 14.09
C PRO A 101 7.95 -4.49 12.92
N LEU A 102 8.45 -3.28 13.17
CA LEU A 102 8.60 -2.23 12.17
C LEU A 102 9.97 -2.28 11.50
N TYR A 103 9.96 -2.38 10.18
CA TYR A 103 11.13 -2.30 9.32
C TYR A 103 11.05 -1.10 8.37
N ARG A 104 12.17 -0.75 7.74
CA ARG A 104 12.23 0.18 6.61
C ARG A 104 13.03 -0.38 5.44
N PHE A 105 12.74 0.09 4.24
CA PHE A 105 13.57 -0.17 3.06
C PHE A 105 14.98 0.42 3.20
N GLU A 106 15.99 -0.30 2.70
CA GLU A 106 17.38 0.18 2.63
C GLU A 106 17.74 0.70 1.23
N ASP A 107 17.54 -0.14 0.21
CA ASP A 107 18.01 0.09 -1.15
C ASP A 107 16.84 0.29 -2.12
N TYR A 108 16.01 1.32 -1.88
CA TYR A 108 14.88 1.65 -2.76
C TYR A 108 14.74 3.17 -2.97
N PRO A 109 14.32 3.65 -4.16
CA PRO A 109 14.29 5.09 -4.46
C PRO A 109 13.42 5.93 -3.52
N VAL A 110 12.31 5.36 -3.04
CA VAL A 110 11.44 5.98 -2.03
C VAL A 110 11.43 5.10 -0.79
N PRO A 111 11.82 5.63 0.37
CA PRO A 111 11.81 4.83 1.57
C PRO A 111 10.37 4.48 1.97
N ALA A 112 10.20 3.28 2.49
CA ALA A 112 8.92 2.76 2.99
C ALA A 112 9.11 2.16 4.36
N PHE A 113 8.05 2.19 5.17
CA PHE A 113 7.91 1.31 6.31
C PHE A 113 7.34 -0.03 5.86
N CYS A 114 7.78 -1.11 6.50
CA CYS A 114 7.39 -2.48 6.16
C CYS A 114 7.07 -3.25 7.44
N PHE A 115 5.95 -3.96 7.41
CA PHE A 115 5.62 -5.03 8.35
C PHE A 115 5.52 -6.34 7.61
N LEU A 116 6.04 -7.42 8.21
CA LEU A 116 5.79 -8.77 7.73
C LEU A 116 4.54 -9.31 8.41
N ILE A 117 3.55 -9.75 7.65
CA ILE A 117 2.31 -10.32 8.19
C ILE A 117 2.12 -11.75 7.68
N THR A 118 1.55 -12.58 8.55
CA THR A 118 1.19 -13.97 8.27
C THR A 118 -0.20 -14.25 8.85
N LYS A 119 -0.76 -15.43 8.57
CA LYS A 119 -2.03 -15.87 9.20
C LYS A 119 -1.97 -15.85 10.72
N ARG A 120 -0.83 -16.26 11.31
CA ARG A 120 -0.62 -16.28 12.76
C ARG A 120 -0.28 -14.91 13.35
N SER A 121 0.26 -14.01 12.54
CA SER A 121 0.70 -12.68 12.96
C SER A 121 0.22 -11.61 11.97
N PRO A 122 -1.08 -11.25 11.99
CA PRO A 122 -1.65 -10.28 11.07
C PRO A 122 -1.24 -8.82 11.39
N LYS A 123 -0.75 -8.56 12.61
CA LYS A 123 -0.18 -7.27 13.08
C LYS A 123 -1.08 -6.03 12.86
N VAL A 124 -2.39 -6.21 12.95
CA VAL A 124 -3.38 -5.14 12.67
C VAL A 124 -3.18 -3.94 13.61
N ASP A 125 -2.93 -4.20 14.90
CA ASP A 125 -2.78 -3.14 15.91
C ASP A 125 -1.51 -2.32 15.69
N GLU A 126 -0.41 -3.00 15.39
CA GLU A 126 0.88 -2.38 15.11
C GLU A 126 0.83 -1.55 13.83
N ILE A 127 0.30 -2.12 12.74
CA ILE A 127 0.15 -1.38 11.48
C ILE A 127 -0.76 -0.16 11.68
N TYR A 128 -1.90 -0.32 12.37
CA TYR A 128 -2.82 0.79 12.59
C TYR A 128 -2.19 1.89 13.44
N LYS A 129 -1.35 1.55 14.42
CA LYS A 129 -0.63 2.53 15.23
C LYS A 129 0.25 3.47 14.39
N LEU A 130 0.97 2.94 13.38
CA LEU A 130 1.74 3.78 12.45
C LEU A 130 0.84 4.66 11.58
N ILE A 131 -0.26 4.10 11.07
CA ILE A 131 -1.23 4.84 10.25
C ILE A 131 -1.87 5.96 11.07
N GLU A 132 -2.30 5.69 12.30
CA GLU A 132 -2.87 6.68 13.21
C GLU A 132 -1.87 7.81 13.49
N PHE A 133 -0.59 7.49 13.69
CA PHE A 133 0.45 8.51 13.80
C PHE A 133 0.54 9.39 12.54
N PHE A 134 0.46 8.82 11.34
CA PHE A 134 0.43 9.60 10.09
C PHE A 134 -0.81 10.48 9.99
N LEU A 135 -1.98 9.98 10.39
CA LEU A 135 -3.22 10.75 10.38
C LEU A 135 -3.13 11.94 11.35
N HIS A 136 -2.65 11.74 12.58
CA HIS A 136 -2.48 12.83 13.55
C HIS A 136 -1.47 13.89 13.10
N ASN A 137 -0.42 13.48 12.37
CA ASN A 137 0.61 14.40 11.87
C ASN A 137 0.35 14.88 10.43
N SER A 138 -0.83 14.61 9.85
CA SER A 138 -1.19 14.99 8.49
C SER A 138 -0.18 14.53 7.42
N ILE A 139 0.38 13.34 7.58
CA ILE A 139 1.35 12.75 6.66
C ILE A 139 0.60 11.99 5.55
N ALA A 140 0.71 12.50 4.32
CA ALA A 140 0.23 11.81 3.14
C ALA A 140 0.99 10.48 2.96
N HIS A 141 0.25 9.42 2.66
CA HIS A 141 0.81 8.08 2.56
C HIS A 141 0.13 7.18 1.52
N ASN A 142 0.91 6.25 0.98
CA ASN A 142 0.45 5.15 0.15
C ASN A 142 0.63 3.83 0.89
N ILE A 143 -0.28 2.89 0.70
CA ILE A 143 -0.19 1.53 1.25
C ILE A 143 -0.20 0.53 0.10
N PHE A 144 0.64 -0.49 0.20
CA PHE A 144 0.63 -1.65 -0.69
C PHE A 144 0.83 -2.92 0.11
N VAL A 145 0.10 -3.97 -0.25
CA VAL A 145 0.24 -5.28 0.36
C VAL A 145 0.44 -6.31 -0.73
N THR A 146 1.51 -7.09 -0.59
CA THR A 146 1.94 -8.09 -1.56
C THR A 146 2.53 -9.29 -0.84
N ARG A 147 2.51 -10.47 -1.45
CA ARG A 147 3.40 -11.55 -1.02
C ARG A 147 4.85 -11.08 -1.18
N GLY A 148 5.74 -11.50 -0.29
CA GLY A 148 7.15 -11.17 -0.40
C GLY A 148 8.03 -12.05 0.47
N ASP A 149 9.34 -11.88 0.33
CA ASP A 149 10.29 -12.69 1.07
C ASP A 149 10.32 -12.31 2.54
N CYS A 150 10.62 -13.29 3.41
CA CYS A 150 11.00 -13.04 4.79
C CYS A 150 12.18 -12.06 4.84
N ILE A 151 12.22 -11.21 5.86
CA ILE A 151 13.41 -10.41 6.15
C ILE A 151 14.38 -11.29 6.94
N ARG A 152 15.67 -11.25 6.59
CA ARG A 152 16.70 -12.10 7.22
C ARG A 152 16.61 -12.06 8.74
N GLY A 153 16.48 -13.23 9.36
CA GLY A 153 16.46 -13.40 10.82
C GLY A 153 15.10 -13.69 11.43
N GLU A 154 13.99 -13.55 10.69
CA GLU A 154 12.69 -14.07 11.13
C GLU A 154 12.51 -15.52 10.66
N ASN A 155 12.50 -16.47 11.59
CA ASN A 155 11.96 -17.82 11.37
C ASN A 155 10.43 -17.71 11.37
N LEU A 156 9.86 -17.32 10.24
CA LEU A 156 8.44 -17.49 10.01
C LEU A 156 8.22 -18.95 9.63
N ASP A 157 7.26 -19.61 10.29
CA ASP A 157 6.81 -20.98 9.97
C ASP A 157 6.49 -21.13 8.46
N ASP A 158 6.14 -22.33 7.99
CA ASP A 158 5.73 -22.64 6.60
C ASP A 158 4.57 -21.78 6.01
N ASP A 159 4.05 -20.80 6.77
CA ASP A 159 3.01 -19.88 6.33
C ASP A 159 3.53 -18.88 5.27
N ALA A 160 2.69 -18.56 4.28
CA ALA A 160 2.98 -17.51 3.32
C ALA A 160 3.15 -16.14 4.00
N VAL A 161 4.23 -15.45 3.68
CA VAL A 161 4.56 -14.12 4.21
C VAL A 161 4.12 -13.03 3.25
N TYR A 162 3.47 -12.02 3.80
CA TYR A 162 3.08 -10.82 3.08
C TYR A 162 3.79 -9.60 3.66
N ARG A 163 4.16 -8.68 2.79
CA ARG A 163 4.75 -7.39 3.13
C ARG A 163 3.67 -6.33 3.10
N PHE A 164 3.41 -5.72 4.25
CA PHE A 164 2.55 -4.55 4.37
C PHE A 164 3.42 -3.30 4.33
N LEU A 165 3.37 -2.59 3.21
CA LEU A 165 4.24 -1.47 2.89
C LEU A 165 3.47 -0.16 3.05
N ILE A 166 4.11 0.82 3.70
CA ILE A 166 3.56 2.16 3.87
C ILE A 166 4.62 3.19 3.49
N TRP A 167 4.38 3.95 2.42
CA TRP A 167 5.24 5.06 2.01
C TRP A 167 4.71 6.37 2.58
N PRO A 168 5.36 6.99 3.57
CA PRO A 168 5.17 8.42 3.81
C PRO A 168 5.77 9.18 2.62
N ARG A 169 5.05 10.19 2.14
CA ARG A 169 5.46 10.92 0.93
C ARG A 169 5.17 12.40 1.05
N LYS A 170 5.77 13.17 0.14
CA LYS A 170 5.38 14.56 -0.09
C LYS A 170 3.91 14.61 -0.51
N SER A 171 3.14 15.48 0.13
CA SER A 171 1.74 15.71 -0.22
C SER A 171 1.62 16.24 -1.64
N SER A 172 0.71 15.67 -2.43
CA SER A 172 0.24 16.25 -3.69
C SER A 172 -1.12 16.91 -3.48
N ALA A 173 -1.16 18.23 -3.52
CA ALA A 173 -2.39 19.01 -3.51
C ALA A 173 -2.62 19.66 -4.89
N GLY A 174 -3.89 19.81 -5.28
CA GLY A 174 -4.28 20.44 -6.55
C GLY A 174 -4.67 19.44 -7.64
N VAL A 175 -4.95 19.97 -8.83
CA VAL A 175 -5.34 19.17 -10.01
C VAL A 175 -4.17 18.26 -10.39
N LYS A 176 -4.47 16.97 -10.66
CA LYS A 176 -3.47 16.05 -11.21
C LYS A 176 -2.86 16.66 -12.46
N GLN A 177 -1.58 17.01 -12.38
CA GLN A 177 -0.85 17.44 -13.56
C GLN A 177 -0.70 16.22 -14.47
N LEU A 178 -0.87 16.43 -15.78
CA LEU A 178 -0.58 15.40 -16.79
C LEU A 178 0.94 15.23 -16.89
N ALA A 179 1.53 14.65 -15.85
CA ALA A 179 2.93 14.22 -15.85
C ALA A 179 3.02 12.86 -16.57
N ALA A 180 4.23 12.52 -17.05
CA ALA A 180 4.50 11.21 -17.64
C ALA A 180 4.14 10.05 -16.68
N PHE A 181 4.29 10.27 -15.36
CA PHE A 181 3.85 9.35 -14.33
C PHE A 181 3.13 10.06 -13.17
N ASN A 182 1.97 9.54 -12.80
CA ASN A 182 1.27 9.92 -11.57
C ASN A 182 1.67 8.94 -10.47
N VAL A 183 2.79 9.19 -9.79
CA VAL A 183 3.40 8.25 -8.81
C VAL A 183 2.51 8.04 -7.59
N ALA A 184 1.63 7.06 -7.70
CA ALA A 184 0.74 6.56 -6.65
C ALA A 184 1.29 5.23 -6.12
N THR A 185 0.46 4.43 -5.46
CA THR A 185 0.88 3.13 -4.92
C THR A 185 1.49 2.20 -5.97
N CYS A 186 0.95 2.14 -7.19
CA CYS A 186 1.45 1.20 -8.20
C CYS A 186 2.90 1.54 -8.59
N GLU A 187 3.20 2.80 -8.92
CA GLU A 187 4.54 3.24 -9.30
C GLU A 187 5.52 3.05 -8.14
N LEU A 188 5.10 3.35 -6.90
CA LEU A 188 5.90 3.11 -5.69
C LEU A 188 6.23 1.64 -5.45
N SER A 189 5.42 0.72 -5.99
CA SER A 189 5.70 -0.73 -5.94
C SER A 189 6.67 -1.20 -7.03
N GLY A 190 7.01 -0.33 -7.99
CA GLY A 190 7.77 -0.67 -9.19
C GLY A 190 6.89 -1.09 -10.37
N TRP A 191 5.57 -0.97 -10.26
CA TRP A 191 4.63 -1.20 -11.35
C TRP A 191 4.31 0.12 -12.06
N PHE A 192 4.67 0.24 -13.33
CA PHE A 192 4.47 1.47 -14.10
C PHE A 192 3.56 1.23 -15.30
N ALA A 193 2.51 2.06 -15.43
CA ALA A 193 1.77 2.16 -16.68
C ALA A 193 2.57 2.99 -17.68
N VAL A 194 2.88 2.40 -18.84
CA VAL A 194 3.53 3.09 -19.95
C VAL A 194 2.54 3.17 -21.11
N HIS A 195 2.23 4.39 -21.54
CA HIS A 195 1.14 4.65 -22.49
C HIS A 195 1.59 4.87 -23.93
N SER A 196 2.89 5.01 -24.18
CA SER A 196 3.45 5.15 -25.52
C SER A 196 4.43 4.01 -25.83
N THR A 197 4.43 3.56 -27.09
CA THR A 197 5.38 2.54 -27.56
C THR A 197 6.82 3.03 -27.49
N GLU A 198 7.05 4.31 -27.78
CA GLU A 198 8.36 4.93 -27.70
C GLU A 198 8.92 4.88 -26.27
N ASP A 199 8.14 5.32 -25.29
CA ASP A 199 8.54 5.28 -23.89
C ASP A 199 8.76 3.84 -23.43
N PHE A 200 7.93 2.89 -23.87
CA PHE A 200 8.07 1.48 -23.51
C PHE A 200 9.45 0.91 -23.88
N TYR A 201 10.01 1.30 -25.03
CA TYR A 201 11.33 0.84 -25.46
C TYR A 201 12.49 1.70 -24.94
N ASN A 202 12.26 2.98 -24.64
CA ASN A 202 13.33 3.94 -24.33
C ASN A 202 13.47 4.27 -22.85
N LEU A 203 12.43 4.04 -22.03
CA LEU A 203 12.47 4.31 -20.59
C LEU A 203 13.54 3.47 -19.89
N LYS A 204 14.39 4.15 -19.14
CA LYS A 204 15.41 3.52 -18.31
C LYS A 204 14.99 3.50 -16.85
N ALA A 205 15.45 2.48 -16.12
CA ALA A 205 15.23 2.36 -14.68
C ALA A 205 15.60 3.64 -13.93
N GLU A 206 16.76 4.23 -14.23
CA GLU A 206 17.21 5.49 -13.61
C GLU A 206 16.21 6.64 -13.73
N GLN A 207 15.52 6.77 -14.88
CA GLN A 207 14.50 7.80 -15.08
C GLN A 207 13.29 7.54 -14.17
N LEU A 208 12.83 6.30 -14.09
CA LEU A 208 11.72 5.91 -13.22
C LEU A 208 12.09 6.15 -11.75
N GLU A 209 13.29 5.74 -11.33
CA GLU A 209 13.74 5.96 -9.96
C GLU A 209 13.89 7.45 -9.62
N ASN A 210 14.32 8.28 -10.57
CA ASN A 210 14.37 9.73 -10.40
C ASN A 210 12.98 10.34 -10.23
N GLU A 211 11.99 9.86 -10.99
CA GLU A 211 10.58 10.24 -10.78
C GLU A 211 10.07 9.81 -9.41
N LEU A 212 10.39 8.60 -8.96
CA LEU A 212 10.05 8.11 -7.63
C LEU A 212 10.65 8.98 -6.52
N ARG A 213 11.94 9.34 -6.61
CA ARG A 213 12.65 10.14 -5.60
C ARG A 213 12.02 11.51 -5.34
N LYS A 214 11.31 12.08 -6.32
CA LYS A 214 10.59 13.36 -6.14
C LYS A 214 9.54 13.30 -5.03
N TRP A 215 9.03 12.11 -4.71
CA TRP A 215 7.97 11.90 -3.74
C TRP A 215 8.47 11.49 -2.36
N LYS A 216 9.77 11.23 -2.20
CA LYS A 216 10.40 10.99 -0.90
C LYS A 216 10.11 12.15 0.03
N ILE A 217 9.62 11.85 1.24
CA ILE A 217 9.50 12.85 2.31
C ILE A 217 10.89 13.30 2.78
N ASP A 218 11.10 14.62 2.90
CA ASP A 218 12.42 15.17 3.20
C ASP A 218 12.93 14.75 4.60
N SER A 219 12.01 14.65 5.57
CA SER A 219 12.30 14.31 6.97
C SER A 219 12.22 12.81 7.28
N PHE A 220 12.46 11.91 6.31
CA PHE A 220 12.26 10.46 6.54
C PHE A 220 13.10 9.89 7.69
N GLU A 221 14.34 10.34 7.88
CA GLU A 221 15.19 9.87 8.98
C GLU A 221 14.66 10.34 10.34
N GLU A 222 14.23 11.59 10.45
CA GLU A 222 13.59 12.11 11.66
C GLU A 222 12.28 11.37 11.94
N LEU A 223 11.49 11.11 10.90
CA LEU A 223 10.26 10.32 11.00
C LEU A 223 10.57 8.92 11.52
N CYS A 224 11.67 8.28 11.08
CA CYS A 224 12.12 7.00 11.63
C CYS A 224 12.36 7.07 13.14
N GLU A 225 13.03 8.13 13.64
CA GLU A 225 13.26 8.30 15.08
C GLU A 225 11.96 8.54 15.86
N GLN A 226 11.03 9.31 15.30
CA GLN A 226 9.72 9.56 15.91
C GLN A 226 8.91 8.25 16.02
N VAL A 227 8.82 7.47 14.93
CA VAL A 227 8.03 6.23 14.94
C VAL A 227 8.68 5.12 15.76
N LYS A 228 10.00 5.14 16.00
CA LYS A 228 10.65 4.22 16.96
C LYS A 228 10.03 4.32 18.36
N SER A 229 9.55 5.49 18.77
CA SER A 229 8.93 5.64 20.09
C SER A 229 7.57 4.96 20.22
N LEU A 230 6.94 4.60 19.08
CA LEU A 230 5.61 3.94 19.04
C LEU A 230 5.68 2.43 19.30
N TYR A 231 6.85 1.83 19.12
CA TYR A 231 7.14 0.39 19.30
C TYR A 231 8.17 0.18 20.41
#